data_AF-A0A1I1J1P9-F1
#
_entry.id   AF-A0A1I1J1P9-F1
#
_cell.length_a   1.000
_cell.length_b   1.000
_cell.length_c   1.000
_cell.angle_alpha   90.00
_cell.angle_beta   90.00
_cell.angle_gamma   90.00
#
_symmetry.space_group_name_H-M   'P 1'
#
loop_
_entity.id
_entity.type
_entity.pdbx_description
1 polymer ?
#
loop_
_entity_poly.entity_id
_entity_poly.type
_entity_poly.pdbx_seq_one_letter_code
_entity_poly.pdbx_strand_id
1 'polypeptide(L)' 'MKELKKPHKLQIGDKVAVVSMSSGMLGEDFAKHELDLGLKRIKEFGLIPVVMPNALKGI' A
#
# COMPACT_ATOMS: atom_id res chain seq x y z
N MET A 1 13.89 -24.63 -14.07
CA MET A 1 13.64 -23.48 -13.17
C MET A 1 13.20 -22.31 -14.03
N LYS A 2 12.11 -21.61 -13.67
CA LYS A 2 11.68 -20.42 -14.43
C LYS A 2 12.58 -19.24 -14.07
N GLU A 3 13.06 -18.52 -15.07
CA GLU A 3 13.80 -17.28 -14.89
C GLU A 3 12.88 -16.20 -14.29
N LEU A 4 13.35 -15.51 -13.25
CA LEU A 4 12.59 -14.45 -12.59
C LEU A 4 12.74 -13.14 -13.36
N LYS A 5 11.62 -12.55 -13.76
CA LYS A 5 11.61 -11.25 -14.45
C LYS A 5 11.77 -10.11 -13.44
N LYS A 6 12.83 -9.32 -13.56
CA LYS A 6 13.05 -8.13 -12.73
C LYS A 6 12.00 -7.04 -13.04
N PRO A 7 11.34 -6.44 -12.03
CA PRO A 7 10.39 -5.36 -12.25
C PRO A 7 11.08 -4.05 -12.63
N HIS A 8 10.32 -3.15 -13.23
CA HIS A 8 10.76 -1.78 -13.51
C HIS A 8 10.95 -1.00 -12.19
N LYS A 9 11.86 -0.02 -12.21
CA LYS A 9 12.04 0.91 -11.09
C LYS A 9 10.86 1.86 -11.01
N LEU A 10 10.45 2.19 -9.79
CA LEU A 10 9.45 3.21 -9.54
C LEU A 10 9.93 4.59 -9.99
N GLN A 11 9.00 5.38 -10.51
CA GLN A 11 9.15 6.77 -10.92
C GLN A 11 8.16 7.64 -10.15
N ILE A 12 8.44 8.95 -10.08
CA ILE A 12 7.50 9.93 -9.56
C ILE A 12 6.21 9.86 -10.40
N GLY A 13 5.06 9.81 -9.73
CA GLY A 13 3.73 9.68 -10.33
C GLY A 13 3.21 8.24 -10.42
N ASP A 14 4.04 7.23 -10.15
CA ASP A 14 3.59 5.83 -10.17
C ASP A 14 2.55 5.53 -9.08
N LYS A 15 1.61 4.64 -9.41
CA LYS A 15 0.58 4.18 -8.47
C LYS A 15 1.08 2.99 -7.65
N VAL A 16 0.87 3.04 -6.35
CA VAL A 16 1.21 1.96 -5.41
C VAL A 16 -0.07 1.42 -4.78
N ALA A 17 -0.40 0.17 -5.07
CA ALA A 17 -1.55 -0.50 -4.48
C ALA A 17 -1.26 -0.91 -3.02
N VAL A 18 -2.16 -0.54 -2.11
CA VAL A 18 -2.13 -0.98 -0.71
C VAL A 18 -3.13 -2.12 -0.55
N VAL A 19 -2.65 -3.28 -0.09
CA VAL A 19 -3.43 -4.52 0.03
C VAL A 19 -3.20 -5.18 1.39
N SER A 20 -4.23 -5.83 1.92
CA SER A 20 -4.17 -6.61 3.17
C SER A 20 -4.42 -8.08 2.86
N MET A 21 -3.34 -8.85 2.68
CA MET A 21 -3.37 -10.28 2.33
C MET A 21 -3.25 -11.22 3.55
N SER A 22 -3.09 -10.65 4.74
CA SER A 22 -2.90 -11.37 6.00
C SER A 22 -3.95 -10.93 7.03
N SER A 23 -3.58 -10.32 8.15
CA SER A 23 -4.49 -10.04 9.27
C SER A 23 -5.64 -9.09 8.98
N GLY A 24 -5.54 -8.13 8.05
CA GLY A 24 -6.58 -7.11 7.84
C GLY A 24 -6.56 -5.95 8.84
N MET A 25 -5.60 -5.94 9.78
CA MET A 25 -5.46 -4.96 10.87
C MET A 25 -5.51 -3.48 10.44
N LEU A 26 -5.10 -3.15 9.21
CA LEU A 26 -5.16 -1.78 8.69
C LEU A 26 -6.59 -1.21 8.61
N GLY A 27 -7.62 -2.06 8.63
CA GLY A 27 -9.02 -1.62 8.68
C GLY A 27 -9.54 -1.25 10.07
N GLU A 28 -8.75 -1.47 11.12
CA GLU A 28 -9.16 -1.19 12.50
C GLU A 28 -9.01 0.29 12.85
N ASP A 29 -9.92 0.81 13.68
CA ASP A 29 -9.89 2.22 14.11
C ASP A 29 -8.59 2.59 14.84
N PHE A 30 -8.02 1.65 15.61
CA PHE A 30 -6.77 1.87 16.33
C PHE A 30 -5.55 2.00 15.39
N ALA A 31 -5.65 1.52 14.15
CA ALA A 31 -4.57 1.55 13.14
C ALA A 31 -4.67 2.75 12.19
N LYS A 32 -5.67 3.62 12.39
CA LYS A 32 -5.94 4.78 11.51
C LYS A 32 -4.75 5.74 11.44
N HIS A 33 -4.08 5.98 12.56
CA HIS A 33 -2.93 6.88 12.61
C HIS A 33 -1.78 6.38 11.73
N GLU A 34 -1.51 5.08 11.79
CA GLU A 34 -0.48 4.39 11.03
C GLU A 34 -0.82 4.37 9.54
N LEU A 35 -2.09 4.12 9.19
CA LEU A 35 -2.58 4.20 7.82
C LEU A 35 -2.34 5.61 7.24
N ASP A 36 -2.80 6.64 7.93
CA ASP A 36 -2.67 8.03 7.47
C ASP A 36 -1.20 8.43 7.29
N LEU A 37 -0.35 8.05 8.25
CA LEU A 37 1.09 8.30 8.18
C LEU A 37 1.75 7.56 7.01
N GLY A 38 1.39 6.30 6.79
CA GLY A 38 1.88 5.50 5.67
C GLY A 38 1.49 6.11 4.31
N LEU A 39 0.22 6.48 4.14
CA LEU A 39 -0.27 7.12 2.92
C LEU A 39 0.40 8.47 2.68
N LYS A 40 0.64 9.26 3.73
CA LYS A 40 1.37 10.53 3.64
C LYS A 40 2.80 10.31 3.11
N ARG A 41 3.54 9.35 3.67
CA ARG A 41 4.93 9.07 3.25
C ARG A 41 5.02 8.58 1.82
N ILE A 42 4.07 7.75 1.36
CA ILE A 42 4.02 7.34 -0.05
C ILE A 42 3.89 8.57 -0.97
N LYS A 43 3.05 9.54 -0.60
CA LYS A 43 2.91 10.80 -1.35
C LYS A 43 4.19 11.66 -1.31
N GLU A 44 4.91 11.68 -0.18
CA GLU A 44 6.20 12.39 -0.04
C GLU A 44 7.29 11.79 -0.94
N PHE A 45 7.23 10.50 -1.26
CA PHE A 45 8.07 9.88 -2.30
C PHE A 45 7.66 10.24 -3.74
N GLY A 46 6.63 11.07 -3.93
CA GLY A 46 6.08 11.41 -5.23
C GLY A 46 5.21 10.31 -5.84
N LEU A 47 4.77 9.34 -5.05
CA LEU A 47 3.95 8.20 -5.52
C LEU A 47 2.48 8.41 -5.17
N ILE A 48 1.60 7.72 -5.89
CA ILE A 48 0.14 7.81 -5.72
C ILE A 48 -0.33 6.54 -4.99
N PRO A 49 -0.63 6.59 -3.68
CA PRO A 49 -1.17 5.42 -2.99
C PRO A 49 -2.61 5.15 -3.45
N VAL A 50 -2.93 3.89 -3.71
CA VAL A 50 -4.28 3.43 -4.06
C VAL A 50 -4.68 2.30 -3.12
N VAL A 51 -5.61 2.59 -2.21
CA VAL A 51 -6.14 1.58 -1.29
C VAL A 51 -7.13 0.69 -2.05
N MET A 52 -6.89 -0.62 -2.06
CA MET A 52 -7.78 -1.56 -2.74
C MET A 52 -9.09 -1.78 -1.94
N PRO A 53 -10.22 -2.14 -2.59
CA PRO A 53 -11.55 -2.12 -1.96
C PRO A 53 -11.70 -2.89 -0.65
N ASN A 54 -10.92 -3.96 -0.46
CA ASN A 54 -11.01 -4.83 0.72
C ASN A 54 -9.83 -4.64 1.69
N ALA A 55 -8.89 -3.73 1.41
CA ALA A 55 -7.67 -3.60 2.20
C ALA A 55 -7.91 -3.09 3.63
N LEU A 56 -9.03 -2.41 3.86
CA LEU A 56 -9.40 -1.80 5.15
C LEU A 56 -10.65 -2.45 5.76
N LYS A 57 -10.87 -3.75 5.53
CA LYS A 57 -12.05 -4.45 6.06
C LYS A 57 -12.02 -4.72 7.56
N GLY A 58 -10.84 -4.66 8.19
CA GLY A 58 -10.65 -5.12 9.56
C GLY A 58 -10.44 -6.63 9.62
N ILE A 59 -10.31 -7.15 10.84
CA ILE A 59 -10.20 -8.58 11.18
C ILE A 59 -11.59 -9.25 11.16
#